data_AF-A0A938YPX3-F1
#
_entry.id   AF-A0A938YPX3-F1
#
_cell.length_a   1.000
_cell.length_b   1.000
_cell.length_c   1.000
_cell.angle_alpha   90.00
_cell.angle_beta   90.00
_cell.angle_gamma   90.00
#
_symmetry.space_group_name_H-M   'P 1'
#
loop_
_entity.id
_entity.type
_entity.pdbx_description
1 polymer ?
#
loop_
_entity_poly.entity_id
_entity_poly.type
_entity_poly.pdbx_seq_one_letter_code
_entity_poly.pdbx_strand_id
1 'polypeptide(L)'
;MKLYKKEGNLLQVLSFPNENAEKGDYLLIEDPDANKALIAQVIDVQFASIPGVLEELLRTLPDGGEPIQGEDIDPLEIAPHITYIQDASLLICKTRATLENDALTPSSSWLPSRSQSTIKKLSVPMLLKLAKVGGNRPIIVGGTKDSSLLTIDATAVDGTLNIITGKKGCGKSHLSKLLMASLIGYKATVVIFDLNGEYTNIGMTRDGKRNMYYDKIHALTPSQNFKVALDQLHLNVVMGILIHALHLPATSSREFRRLWKNLKEKGCLSLQEMGEAIRNLNCNQHVRDALSSRYHALVNSGFFTDNPAEATLLDECLLKAKDQGGAVVINLKNTSTIDRQIVVEYVLGKLVDSLQSWKLKATFLFAEEAHLYLRETYWDDIVTRMRHFGIFTTFITNQPDTIRESIYRQADNIFLFNFTNEHDLDVVSRASRVDAETVRSIARDLPPQHCLTLGKVVHDFPIVARVRALDMKTMGETRLFFKNIN
;
A
#
# COMPACT_ATOMS: atom_id res chain seq x y z
N MET A 1 1.76 -29.45 20.87
CA MET A 1 1.98 -29.53 19.43
C MET A 1 3.22 -30.36 19.22
N LYS A 2 3.30 -31.12 18.13
CA LYS A 2 4.45 -31.98 17.82
C LYS A 2 4.92 -31.79 16.39
N LEU A 3 6.24 -31.78 16.19
CA LEU A 3 6.83 -31.66 14.86
C LEU A 3 6.65 -32.95 14.08
N TYR A 4 5.95 -32.90 12.94
CA TYR A 4 5.66 -34.06 12.11
C TYR A 4 6.68 -34.20 10.96
N LYS A 5 6.83 -33.14 10.15
CA LYS A 5 7.65 -33.16 8.94
C LYS A 5 8.29 -31.80 8.66
N LYS A 6 9.47 -31.78 8.04
CA LYS A 6 10.11 -30.58 7.50
C LYS A 6 10.63 -30.87 6.09
N GLU A 7 10.24 -30.05 5.12
CA GLU A 7 10.71 -30.11 3.73
C GLU A 7 11.14 -28.71 3.29
N GLY A 8 12.45 -28.49 3.19
CA GLY A 8 13.01 -27.16 2.95
C GLY A 8 12.57 -26.17 4.03
N ASN A 9 11.78 -25.18 3.62
CA ASN A 9 11.24 -24.13 4.50
C ASN A 9 9.83 -24.45 5.02
N LEU A 10 9.20 -25.51 4.54
CA LEU A 10 7.85 -25.93 4.97
C LEU A 10 7.97 -26.89 6.14
N LEU A 11 7.17 -26.64 7.18
CA LEU A 11 7.10 -27.39 8.42
C LEU A 11 5.67 -27.85 8.62
N GLN A 12 5.48 -29.11 9.01
CA GLN A 12 4.18 -29.65 9.38
C GLN A 12 4.20 -29.96 10.86
N VAL A 13 3.22 -29.41 11.58
CA VAL A 13 3.09 -29.54 13.03
C VAL A 13 1.73 -30.13 13.34
N LEU A 14 1.70 -31.20 14.14
CA LEU A 14 0.46 -31.76 14.68
C LEU A 14 0.03 -30.92 15.88
N SER A 15 -1.23 -30.48 15.86
CA SER A 15 -1.86 -29.71 16.92
C SER A 15 -3.11 -30.44 17.39
N PHE A 16 -3.21 -30.66 18.70
CA PHE A 16 -4.33 -31.38 19.29
C PHE A 16 -5.49 -30.43 19.65
N PRO A 17 -6.72 -30.91 19.88
CA PRO A 17 -7.90 -30.07 20.11
C PRO A 17 -7.77 -29.00 21.22
N ASN A 18 -6.92 -29.26 22.23
CA ASN A 18 -6.70 -28.32 23.34
C ASN A 18 -5.73 -27.18 22.96
N GLU A 19 -5.15 -27.23 21.76
CA GLU A 19 -4.10 -26.34 21.29
C GLU A 19 -4.64 -25.48 20.16
N ASN A 20 -4.94 -24.22 20.50
CA ASN A 20 -5.44 -23.28 19.52
C ASN A 20 -4.27 -22.71 18.72
N ALA A 21 -4.19 -22.99 17.42
CA ALA A 21 -3.35 -22.28 16.46
C ALA A 21 -4.12 -22.03 15.18
N GLU A 22 -4.08 -20.79 14.70
CA GLU A 22 -4.79 -20.38 13.50
C GLU A 22 -3.82 -19.93 12.42
N LYS A 23 -4.35 -19.86 11.20
CA LYS A 23 -3.68 -19.23 10.07
C LYS A 23 -3.25 -17.79 10.40
N GLY A 24 -1.99 -17.50 10.11
CA GLY A 24 -1.29 -16.25 10.38
C GLY A 24 -0.53 -16.23 11.71
N ASP A 25 -0.80 -17.16 12.63
CA ASP A 25 -0.10 -17.22 13.93
C ASP A 25 1.36 -17.62 13.76
N TYR A 26 2.20 -17.17 14.69
CA TYR A 26 3.59 -17.57 14.78
C TYR A 26 3.78 -18.63 15.87
N LEU A 27 4.63 -19.60 15.56
CA LEU A 27 5.07 -20.65 16.45
C LEU A 27 6.58 -20.52 16.68
N LEU A 28 7.00 -20.73 17.93
CA LEU A 28 8.38 -20.87 18.34
C LEU A 28 8.65 -22.35 18.62
N ILE A 29 9.58 -22.95 17.90
CA ILE A 29 10.00 -24.34 18.03
C ILE A 29 11.38 -24.34 18.69
N GLU A 30 11.44 -24.55 20.00
CA GLU A 30 12.67 -24.51 20.80
C GLU A 30 13.27 -25.90 20.90
N ASP A 31 14.54 -26.05 20.51
CA ASP A 31 15.33 -27.27 20.71
C ASP A 31 16.38 -27.02 21.80
N PRO A 32 16.18 -27.57 23.01
CA PRO A 32 17.08 -27.33 24.13
C PRO A 32 18.47 -27.94 23.92
N ASP A 33 18.58 -29.04 23.18
CA ASP A 33 19.86 -29.74 22.97
C ASP A 33 20.79 -28.92 22.05
N ALA A 34 20.19 -28.25 21.05
CA ALA A 34 20.92 -27.41 20.11
C ALA A 34 21.08 -25.96 20.59
N ASN A 35 20.36 -25.56 21.66
CA ASN A 35 20.22 -24.18 22.12
C ASN A 35 19.81 -23.21 20.98
N LYS A 36 18.86 -23.66 20.14
CA LYS A 36 18.34 -22.92 18.98
C LYS A 36 16.82 -23.00 18.95
N ALA A 37 16.18 -22.01 18.34
CA ALA A 37 14.75 -22.05 18.09
C ALA A 37 14.40 -21.68 16.64
N LEU A 38 13.39 -22.32 16.06
CA LEU A 38 12.82 -21.91 14.77
C LEU A 38 11.57 -21.06 15.00
N ILE A 39 11.47 -19.97 14.25
CA ILE A 39 10.24 -19.18 14.13
C ILE A 39 9.53 -19.63 12.85
N ALA A 40 8.32 -20.15 12.98
CA ALA A 40 7.50 -20.59 11.86
C ALA A 40 6.13 -19.91 11.89
N GLN A 41 5.60 -19.54 10.73
CA GLN A 41 4.27 -18.95 10.59
C GLN A 41 3.30 -19.99 10.05
N VAL A 42 2.14 -20.15 10.67
CA VAL A 42 1.06 -21.01 10.19
C VAL A 42 0.45 -20.39 8.92
N ILE A 43 0.60 -21.06 7.79
CA ILE A 43 0.05 -20.63 6.49
C ILE A 43 -1.24 -21.35 6.15
N ASP A 44 -1.48 -22.54 6.70
CA ASP A 44 -2.72 -23.30 6.51
C ASP A 44 -3.00 -24.24 7.68
N VAL A 45 -4.26 -24.60 7.87
CA VAL A 45 -4.72 -25.52 8.93
C VAL A 45 -5.62 -26.58 8.30
N GLN A 46 -5.23 -27.84 8.43
CA GLN A 46 -5.91 -28.99 7.83
C GLN A 46 -6.23 -30.03 8.91
N PHE A 47 -7.12 -30.98 8.62
CA PHE A 47 -7.27 -32.16 9.48
C PHE A 47 -6.04 -33.07 9.34
N ALA A 48 -5.63 -33.72 10.42
CA ALA A 48 -4.58 -34.73 10.35
C ALA A 48 -5.09 -35.93 9.53
N SER A 49 -4.37 -36.29 8.47
CA SER A 49 -4.70 -37.47 7.66
C SER A 49 -4.32 -38.74 8.40
N ILE A 50 -5.25 -39.29 9.17
CA ILE A 50 -5.09 -40.54 9.91
C ILE A 50 -5.78 -41.65 9.11
N PRO A 51 -5.10 -42.78 8.81
CA PRO A 51 -5.72 -43.91 8.14
C PRO A 51 -6.95 -44.41 8.91
N GLY A 52 -8.04 -44.71 8.20
CA GLY A 52 -9.28 -45.25 8.79
C GLY A 52 -10.29 -44.21 9.29
N VAL A 53 -9.97 -42.90 9.28
CA VAL A 53 -10.92 -41.85 9.74
C VAL A 53 -12.21 -41.85 8.93
N LEU A 54 -12.15 -42.02 7.60
CA LEU A 54 -13.35 -42.06 6.77
C LEU A 54 -14.26 -43.25 7.12
N GLU A 55 -13.67 -44.42 7.37
CA GLU A 55 -14.41 -45.61 7.75
C GLU A 55 -15.08 -45.42 9.10
N GLU A 56 -14.37 -44.85 10.07
CA GLU A 56 -14.90 -44.59 11.41
C GLU A 56 -16.01 -43.53 11.39
N LEU A 57 -15.85 -42.44 10.63
CA LEU A 57 -16.91 -41.44 10.42
C LEU A 57 -18.16 -42.08 9.81
N LEU A 58 -18.01 -42.97 8.82
CA LEU A 58 -19.13 -43.70 8.23
C LEU A 58 -19.80 -44.68 9.21
N ARG A 59 -19.04 -45.33 10.09
CA ARG A 59 -19.60 -46.20 11.15
C ARG A 59 -20.40 -45.42 12.19
N THR A 60 -19.95 -44.21 12.54
CA THR A 60 -20.66 -43.33 13.48
C THR A 60 -21.91 -42.68 12.88
N LEU A 61 -22.05 -42.69 11.55
CA LEU A 61 -23.28 -42.26 10.89
C LEU A 61 -24.30 -43.41 10.99
N PRO A 62 -25.49 -43.18 11.56
CA PRO A 62 -26.53 -44.19 11.53
C PRO A 62 -26.90 -44.47 10.08
N ASP A 63 -26.95 -45.75 9.68
CA ASP A 63 -27.32 -46.22 8.34
C ASP A 63 -28.59 -45.51 7.82
N GLY A 64 -28.45 -44.44 7.03
CA GLY A 64 -29.58 -43.66 6.53
C GLY A 64 -30.34 -42.83 7.57
N GLY A 65 -29.80 -42.59 8.77
CA GLY A 65 -30.37 -41.71 9.78
C GLY A 65 -31.21 -42.39 10.88
N GLU A 66 -31.31 -43.72 10.91
CA GLU A 66 -31.92 -44.42 12.06
C GLU A 66 -30.83 -44.90 13.04
N PRO A 67 -30.89 -44.49 14.33
CA PRO A 67 -29.93 -44.96 15.33
C PRO A 67 -30.02 -46.48 15.44
N ILE A 68 -28.90 -47.15 15.16
CA ILE A 68 -28.77 -48.60 15.37
C ILE A 68 -29.15 -48.87 16.83
N GLN A 69 -30.18 -49.69 17.05
CA GLN A 69 -30.57 -50.07 18.41
C GLN A 69 -29.50 -50.98 19.01
N GLY A 70 -28.69 -50.41 19.89
CA GLY A 70 -27.65 -51.10 20.66
C GLY A 70 -27.08 -50.17 21.73
N GLU A 71 -26.54 -50.75 22.79
CA GLU A 71 -25.74 -50.00 23.77
C GLU A 71 -24.28 -50.05 23.32
N ASP A 72 -23.69 -48.87 23.12
CA ASP A 72 -22.25 -48.75 22.86
C ASP A 72 -21.51 -48.81 24.20
N ILE A 73 -20.82 -49.92 24.47
CA ILE A 73 -20.15 -50.18 25.76
C ILE A 73 -18.65 -49.95 25.58
N ASP A 74 -18.14 -48.86 26.17
CA ASP A 74 -16.71 -48.52 26.19
C ASP A 74 -16.13 -48.65 27.61
N PRO A 75 -15.84 -49.89 28.07
CA PRO A 75 -15.39 -50.14 29.45
C PRO A 75 -13.96 -49.65 29.72
N LEU A 76 -13.22 -49.23 28.69
CA LEU A 76 -11.82 -48.79 28.77
C LEU A 76 -11.65 -47.29 28.43
N GLU A 77 -12.74 -46.56 28.20
CA GLU A 77 -12.74 -45.14 27.83
C GLU A 77 -11.84 -44.84 26.60
N ILE A 78 -11.85 -45.72 25.60
CA ILE A 78 -11.04 -45.59 24.38
C ILE A 78 -11.68 -44.61 23.39
N ALA A 79 -13.01 -44.53 23.34
CA ALA A 79 -13.72 -43.69 22.38
C ALA A 79 -13.32 -42.20 22.48
N PRO A 80 -13.23 -41.57 23.68
CA PRO A 80 -12.71 -40.21 23.82
C PRO A 80 -11.28 -40.02 23.28
N HIS A 81 -10.41 -41.03 23.41
CA HIS A 81 -9.05 -40.98 22.87
C HIS A 81 -9.04 -41.07 21.34
N ILE A 82 -9.93 -41.87 20.75
CA ILE A 82 -10.10 -41.96 19.29
C ILE A 82 -10.60 -40.62 18.75
N THR A 83 -11.64 -40.03 19.34
CA THR A 83 -12.16 -38.71 18.95
C THR A 83 -11.08 -37.65 19.06
N TYR A 84 -10.29 -37.66 20.14
CA TYR A 84 -9.17 -36.72 20.33
C TYR A 84 -8.11 -36.81 19.22
N ILE A 85 -7.86 -38.01 18.71
CA ILE A 85 -6.94 -38.25 17.58
C ILE A 85 -7.59 -37.81 16.26
N GLN A 86 -8.87 -38.11 16.03
CA GLN A 86 -9.61 -37.72 14.83
C GLN A 86 -9.70 -36.20 14.66
N ASP A 87 -9.89 -35.48 15.76
CA ASP A 87 -9.97 -34.02 15.78
C ASP A 87 -8.58 -33.34 15.78
N ALA A 88 -7.49 -34.11 15.70
CA ALA A 88 -6.17 -33.54 15.56
C ALA A 88 -6.02 -32.81 14.22
N SER A 89 -5.35 -31.66 14.27
CA SER A 89 -5.09 -30.82 13.11
C SER A 89 -3.63 -30.88 12.68
N LEU A 90 -3.41 -30.72 11.38
CA LEU A 90 -2.12 -30.56 10.74
C LEU A 90 -1.94 -29.08 10.38
N LEU A 91 -1.04 -28.41 11.09
CA LEU A 91 -0.64 -27.05 10.79
C LEU A 91 0.46 -27.07 9.73
N ILE A 92 0.19 -26.43 8.58
CA ILE A 92 1.22 -26.18 7.57
C ILE A 92 1.85 -24.84 7.90
N CYS A 93 3.15 -24.86 8.17
CA CYS A 93 3.91 -23.73 8.64
C CYS A 93 5.07 -23.40 7.69
N LYS A 94 5.43 -22.13 7.59
CA LYS A 94 6.61 -21.66 6.85
C LYS A 94 7.66 -21.14 7.82
N THR A 95 8.88 -21.65 7.72
CA THR A 95 10.03 -21.18 8.51
C THR A 95 10.39 -19.75 8.08
N ARG A 96 10.54 -18.83 9.03
CA ARG A 96 10.87 -17.42 8.78
C ARG A 96 12.27 -17.05 9.25
N ALA A 97 12.68 -17.56 10.40
CA ALA A 97 13.99 -17.29 10.97
C ALA A 97 14.40 -18.39 11.95
N THR A 98 15.70 -18.48 12.21
CA THR A 98 16.26 -19.22 13.34
C THR A 98 16.76 -18.22 14.38
N LEU A 99 16.43 -18.47 15.64
CA LEU A 99 16.95 -17.74 16.80
C LEU A 99 18.10 -18.55 17.40
N GLU A 100 19.29 -17.94 17.44
CA GLU A 100 20.50 -18.51 18.02
C GLU A 100 21.21 -17.42 18.82
N ASN A 101 21.49 -17.64 20.11
CA ASN A 101 22.11 -16.67 21.00
C ASN A 101 21.45 -15.27 20.97
N ASP A 102 20.12 -15.22 21.05
CA ASP A 102 19.30 -13.99 20.94
C ASP A 102 19.44 -13.20 19.62
N ALA A 103 20.06 -13.79 18.59
CA ALA A 103 20.17 -13.22 17.26
C ALA A 103 19.29 -14.00 16.28
N LEU A 104 18.52 -13.26 15.47
CA LEU A 104 17.75 -13.85 14.38
C LEU A 104 18.62 -13.97 13.13
N THR A 105 18.69 -15.18 12.59
CA THR A 105 19.31 -15.47 11.31
C THR A 105 18.24 -15.95 10.31
N PRO A 106 18.29 -15.52 9.05
CA PRO A 106 17.33 -15.95 8.02
C PRO A 106 17.54 -17.39 7.55
N SER A 107 18.51 -18.12 8.12
CA SER A 107 18.80 -19.50 7.73
C SER A 107 17.74 -20.45 8.29
N SER A 108 17.25 -21.35 7.44
CA SER A 108 16.35 -22.46 7.78
C SER A 108 17.03 -23.84 7.66
N SER A 109 18.35 -23.86 7.50
CA SER A 109 19.14 -25.07 7.15
C SER A 109 19.26 -26.11 8.25
N TRP A 110 18.74 -25.83 9.44
CA TRP A 110 18.78 -26.72 10.59
C TRP A 110 17.47 -27.49 10.77
N LEU A 111 17.56 -28.71 11.29
CA LEU A 111 16.43 -29.59 11.60
C LEU A 111 16.32 -29.75 13.13
N PRO A 112 15.26 -29.22 13.76
CA PRO A 112 15.05 -29.40 15.20
C PRO A 112 14.65 -30.84 15.54
N SER A 113 14.97 -31.28 16.76
CA SER A 113 14.66 -32.59 17.30
C SER A 113 13.15 -32.82 17.39
N ARG A 114 12.63 -33.90 16.79
CA ARG A 114 11.18 -34.21 16.83
C ARG A 114 10.68 -34.54 18.24
N SER A 115 11.52 -35.21 19.04
CA SER A 115 11.14 -35.70 20.37
C SER A 115 11.32 -34.63 21.45
N GLN A 116 12.43 -33.89 21.38
CA GLN A 116 12.84 -32.95 22.43
C GLN A 116 12.35 -31.52 22.21
N SER A 117 12.00 -31.15 20.97
CA SER A 117 11.57 -29.78 20.71
C SER A 117 10.22 -29.47 21.38
N THR A 118 10.14 -28.27 21.96
CA THR A 118 8.87 -27.72 22.46
C THR A 118 8.34 -26.68 21.48
N ILE A 119 7.04 -26.74 21.19
CA ILE A 119 6.39 -25.82 20.26
C ILE A 119 5.38 -25.00 21.04
N LYS A 120 5.53 -23.67 21.00
CA LYS A 120 4.66 -22.71 21.68
C LYS A 120 4.23 -21.62 20.70
N LYS A 121 3.07 -21.00 20.97
CA LYS A 121 2.67 -19.79 20.26
C LYS A 121 3.61 -18.63 20.58
N LEU A 122 4.00 -17.90 19.55
CA LEU A 122 4.79 -16.68 19.66
C LEU A 122 3.89 -15.47 19.39
N SER A 123 3.69 -14.64 20.41
CA SER A 123 2.93 -13.39 20.28
C SER A 123 3.61 -12.42 19.32
N VAL A 124 2.83 -11.59 18.63
CA VAL A 124 3.37 -10.60 17.69
C VAL A 124 4.29 -9.59 18.39
N PRO A 125 3.99 -9.07 19.60
CA PRO A 125 4.89 -8.15 20.29
C PRO A 125 6.23 -8.78 20.64
N MET A 126 6.25 -10.05 21.03
CA MET A 126 7.49 -10.77 21.32
C MET A 126 8.31 -10.99 20.04
N LEU A 127 7.65 -11.37 18.93
CA LEU A 127 8.30 -11.48 17.62
C LEU A 127 8.94 -10.17 17.20
N LEU A 128 8.20 -9.05 17.29
CA LEU A 128 8.70 -7.74 16.93
C LEU A 128 9.87 -7.30 17.82
N LYS A 129 9.81 -7.62 19.13
CA LYS A 129 10.92 -7.39 20.07
C LYS A 129 12.17 -8.19 19.69
N LEU A 130 12.03 -9.46 19.34
CA LEU A 130 13.13 -10.33 18.88
C LEU A 130 13.73 -9.83 17.55
N ALA A 131 12.88 -9.39 16.63
CA ALA A 131 13.27 -8.76 15.36
C ALA A 131 13.86 -7.35 15.53
N LYS A 132 13.91 -6.82 16.76
CA LYS A 132 14.35 -5.46 17.07
C LYS A 132 13.59 -4.42 16.24
N VAL A 133 12.32 -4.71 15.94
CA VAL A 133 11.40 -3.79 15.27
C VAL A 133 11.00 -2.74 16.29
N GLY A 134 11.58 -1.56 16.15
CA GLY A 134 11.33 -0.43 17.02
C GLY A 134 11.97 0.82 16.45
N GLY A 135 11.66 1.96 17.05
CA GLY A 135 12.27 3.21 16.68
C GLY A 135 11.66 4.39 17.40
N ASN A 136 12.13 5.57 17.04
CA ASN A 136 11.83 6.82 17.75
C ASN A 136 10.55 7.49 17.25
N ARG A 137 9.89 6.95 16.22
CA ARG A 137 8.71 7.53 15.56
C ARG A 137 7.61 6.48 15.36
N PRO A 138 7.01 5.95 16.43
CA PRO A 138 6.01 4.89 16.34
C PRO A 138 4.72 5.33 15.63
N ILE A 139 4.18 4.47 14.78
CA ILE A 139 2.89 4.61 14.11
C ILE A 139 2.07 3.37 14.47
N ILE A 140 0.98 3.57 15.22
CA ILE A 140 0.06 2.50 15.59
C ILE A 140 -0.85 2.21 14.39
N VAL A 141 -0.60 1.11 13.68
CA VAL A 141 -1.38 0.70 12.51
C VAL A 141 -2.74 0.15 12.93
N GLY A 142 -2.77 -0.65 13.99
CA GLY A 142 -3.96 -1.45 14.29
C GLY A 142 -3.77 -2.47 15.41
N GLY A 143 -4.81 -3.28 15.62
CA GLY A 143 -4.77 -4.42 16.53
C GLY A 143 -4.52 -5.73 15.79
N THR A 144 -3.65 -6.58 16.31
CA THR A 144 -3.42 -7.95 15.83
C THR A 144 -4.45 -8.91 16.44
N LYS A 145 -4.45 -10.18 16.00
CA LYS A 145 -5.38 -11.20 16.51
C LYS A 145 -5.25 -11.44 18.02
N ASP A 146 -4.04 -11.38 18.56
CA ASP A 146 -3.75 -11.51 20.00
C ASP A 146 -4.13 -10.26 20.82
N SER A 147 -4.93 -9.35 20.25
CA SER A 147 -5.35 -8.07 20.85
C SER A 147 -4.21 -7.11 21.18
N SER A 148 -2.99 -7.40 20.72
CA SER A 148 -1.87 -6.48 20.85
C SER A 148 -1.87 -5.42 19.73
N LEU A 149 -1.09 -4.35 19.91
CA LEU A 149 -1.02 -3.26 18.94
C LEU A 149 0.14 -3.50 17.97
N LEU A 150 -0.16 -3.53 16.67
CA LEU A 150 0.86 -3.44 15.63
C LEU A 150 1.34 -2.00 15.53
N THR A 151 2.60 -1.77 15.90
CA THR A 151 3.29 -0.49 15.76
C THR A 151 4.44 -0.63 14.78
N ILE A 152 4.47 0.23 13.76
CA ILE A 152 5.59 0.35 12.82
C ILE A 152 6.34 1.65 13.09
N ASP A 153 7.59 1.78 12.67
CA ASP A 153 8.32 3.05 12.80
C ASP A 153 8.21 3.88 11.51
N ALA A 154 8.02 5.20 11.65
CA ALA A 154 7.94 6.11 10.50
C ALA A 154 9.22 6.11 9.64
N THR A 155 10.39 5.79 10.21
CA THR A 155 11.65 5.64 9.46
C THR A 155 11.67 4.41 8.55
N ALA A 156 10.76 3.45 8.76
CA ALA A 156 10.60 2.32 7.85
C ALA A 156 9.75 2.66 6.62
N VAL A 157 9.00 3.78 6.66
CA VAL A 157 8.32 4.35 5.49
C VAL A 157 9.09 5.53 4.85
N ASP A 158 9.97 6.19 5.62
CA ASP A 158 10.92 7.21 5.15
C ASP A 158 11.99 6.60 4.23
N GLY A 159 12.23 7.20 3.05
CA GLY A 159 13.18 6.64 2.09
C GLY A 159 12.72 5.36 1.40
N THR A 160 11.43 5.02 1.45
CA THR A 160 10.91 3.76 0.92
C THR A 160 9.73 3.91 -0.02
N LEU A 161 9.52 2.90 -0.86
CA LEU A 161 8.37 2.79 -1.74
C LEU A 161 7.34 1.88 -1.07
N ASN A 162 6.14 2.40 -0.88
CA ASN A 162 5.04 1.70 -0.25
C ASN A 162 3.93 1.42 -1.26
N ILE A 163 3.33 0.24 -1.20
CA ILE A 163 2.15 -0.10 -2.01
C ILE A 163 1.02 -0.54 -1.08
N ILE A 164 -0.13 0.11 -1.18
CA ILE A 164 -1.37 -0.26 -0.49
C ILE A 164 -2.33 -0.79 -1.55
N THR A 165 -2.65 -2.08 -1.48
CA THR A 165 -3.51 -2.74 -2.48
C THR A 165 -4.52 -3.71 -1.86
N GLY A 166 -5.58 -4.02 -2.60
CA GLY A 166 -6.78 -4.67 -2.07
C GLY A 166 -8.03 -4.38 -2.89
N LYS A 167 -9.07 -5.18 -2.75
CA LYS A 167 -10.39 -4.92 -3.37
C LYS A 167 -10.97 -3.55 -2.98
N LYS A 168 -11.94 -3.06 -3.75
CA LYS A 168 -12.67 -1.84 -3.38
C LYS A 168 -13.43 -2.06 -2.05
N GLY A 169 -13.43 -1.07 -1.16
CA GLY A 169 -14.15 -1.13 0.12
C GLY A 169 -13.47 -1.90 1.27
N CYS A 170 -12.24 -2.41 1.10
CA CYS A 170 -11.57 -3.22 2.13
C CYS A 170 -10.83 -2.41 3.23
N GLY A 171 -10.64 -1.10 3.05
CA GLY A 171 -9.96 -0.23 4.04
C GLY A 171 -8.66 0.45 3.57
N LYS A 172 -8.27 0.34 2.28
CA LYS A 172 -7.04 0.98 1.74
C LYS A 172 -6.91 2.47 2.06
N SER A 173 -7.94 3.26 1.71
CA SER A 173 -7.95 4.71 1.95
C SER A 173 -7.91 5.03 3.44
N HIS A 174 -8.42 4.14 4.30
CA HIS A 174 -8.39 4.32 5.75
C HIS A 174 -6.98 4.12 6.32
N LEU A 175 -6.25 3.10 5.88
CA LEU A 175 -4.82 2.93 6.23
C LEU A 175 -3.97 4.09 5.69
N SER A 176 -4.20 4.50 4.44
CA SER A 176 -3.51 5.64 3.82
C SER A 176 -3.66 6.92 4.67
N LYS A 177 -4.88 7.23 5.11
CA LYS A 177 -5.16 8.38 5.98
C LYS A 177 -4.49 8.27 7.35
N LEU A 178 -4.41 7.05 7.92
CA LEU A 178 -3.73 6.80 9.19
C LEU A 178 -2.22 7.08 9.07
N LEU A 179 -1.58 6.58 8.01
CA LEU A 179 -0.18 6.83 7.71
C LEU A 179 0.06 8.33 7.49
N MET A 180 -0.73 8.96 6.64
CA MET A 180 -0.67 10.39 6.35
C MET A 180 -0.77 11.24 7.64
N ALA A 181 -1.80 11.01 8.47
CA ALA A 181 -2.00 11.75 9.71
C ALA A 181 -0.81 11.59 10.67
N SER A 182 -0.28 10.37 10.79
CA SER A 182 0.89 10.10 11.64
C SER A 182 2.14 10.82 11.14
N LEU A 183 2.38 10.84 9.82
CA LEU A 183 3.50 11.56 9.20
C LEU A 183 3.39 13.09 9.40
N ILE A 184 2.20 13.66 9.27
CA ILE A 184 1.95 15.08 9.59
C ILE A 184 2.21 15.35 11.07
N GLY A 185 1.85 14.42 11.96
CA GLY A 185 2.18 14.48 13.39
C GLY A 185 3.69 14.57 13.64
N TYR A 186 4.50 13.90 12.81
CA TYR A 186 5.96 13.99 12.80
C TYR A 186 6.53 15.17 12.01
N LYS A 187 5.69 16.17 11.70
CA LYS A 187 6.03 17.38 10.95
C LYS A 187 6.50 17.13 9.51
N ALA A 188 6.07 16.03 8.88
CA ALA A 188 6.39 15.77 7.49
C ALA A 188 5.51 16.60 6.54
N THR A 189 6.07 16.98 5.39
CA THR A 189 5.31 17.47 4.24
C THR A 189 4.73 16.28 3.49
N VAL A 190 3.41 16.28 3.29
CA VAL A 190 2.70 15.23 2.55
C VAL A 190 1.99 15.85 1.36
N VAL A 191 2.06 15.22 0.20
CA VAL A 191 1.29 15.58 -1.00
C VAL A 191 0.41 14.41 -1.36
N ILE A 192 -0.87 14.65 -1.63
CA ILE A 192 -1.83 13.59 -1.99
C ILE A 192 -2.48 13.93 -3.32
N PHE A 193 -2.50 12.97 -4.24
CA PHE A 193 -3.41 12.98 -5.38
C PHE A 193 -4.72 12.30 -4.96
N ASP A 194 -5.76 13.09 -4.74
CA ASP A 194 -7.06 12.65 -4.20
C ASP A 194 -8.08 12.55 -5.33
N LEU A 195 -8.34 11.34 -5.82
CA LEU A 195 -9.25 11.11 -6.94
C LEU A 195 -10.71 10.99 -6.53
N ASN A 196 -10.94 10.49 -5.32
CA ASN A 196 -12.27 10.25 -4.81
C ASN A 196 -12.79 11.46 -3.97
N GLY A 197 -11.91 12.41 -3.65
CA GLY A 197 -12.19 13.57 -2.81
C GLY A 197 -12.27 13.22 -1.32
N GLU A 198 -11.65 12.12 -0.89
CA GLU A 198 -11.79 11.60 0.47
C GLU A 198 -10.81 12.23 1.48
N TYR A 199 -9.80 12.96 1.01
CA TYR A 199 -8.73 13.51 1.84
C TYR A 199 -8.96 14.98 2.20
N THR A 200 -9.76 15.68 1.43
CA THR A 200 -10.12 17.10 1.64
C THR A 200 -10.68 17.41 3.03
N ASN A 201 -11.44 16.49 3.63
CA ASN A 201 -12.13 16.69 4.91
C ASN A 201 -11.47 15.98 6.09
N ILE A 202 -10.23 15.50 5.95
CA ILE A 202 -9.52 14.82 7.05
C ILE A 202 -9.31 15.74 8.25
N GLY A 203 -9.29 17.06 8.04
CA GLY A 203 -9.26 18.07 9.09
C GLY A 203 -10.53 18.14 9.96
N MET A 204 -11.58 17.40 9.62
CA MET A 204 -12.84 17.35 10.38
C MET A 204 -13.02 15.99 11.06
N THR A 205 -13.65 15.97 12.24
CA THR A 205 -14.14 14.75 12.91
C THR A 205 -15.42 14.25 12.24
N ARG A 206 -15.88 13.05 12.61
CA ARG A 206 -17.14 12.49 12.08
C ARG A 206 -18.35 13.39 12.35
N ASP A 207 -18.35 14.07 13.49
CA ASP A 207 -19.38 15.03 13.90
C ASP A 207 -19.27 16.40 13.20
N GLY A 208 -18.30 16.58 12.29
CA GLY A 208 -18.08 17.82 11.55
C GLY A 208 -17.33 18.91 12.32
N LYS A 209 -16.75 18.59 13.48
CA LYS A 209 -15.89 19.52 14.25
C LYS A 209 -14.49 19.56 13.67
N ARG A 210 -13.79 20.68 13.79
CA ARG A 210 -12.37 20.78 13.39
C ARG A 210 -11.51 19.93 14.32
N ASN A 211 -10.61 19.13 13.77
CA ASN A 211 -9.60 18.38 14.53
C ASN A 211 -8.23 19.08 14.46
N MET A 212 -7.24 18.51 15.14
CA MET A 212 -5.87 19.07 15.24
C MET A 212 -5.14 19.22 13.90
N TYR A 213 -5.62 18.59 12.83
CA TYR A 213 -5.01 18.68 11.51
C TYR A 213 -5.71 19.70 10.60
N TYR A 214 -6.81 20.31 11.02
CA TYR A 214 -7.63 21.18 10.16
C TYR A 214 -6.82 22.26 9.43
N ASP A 215 -6.03 23.04 10.19
CA ASP A 215 -5.22 24.14 9.61
C ASP A 215 -3.99 23.65 8.83
N LYS A 216 -3.70 22.33 8.89
CA LYS A 216 -2.57 21.68 8.23
C LYS A 216 -2.94 21.04 6.89
N ILE A 217 -4.22 20.98 6.54
CA ILE A 217 -4.69 20.42 5.27
C ILE A 217 -4.97 21.57 4.30
N HIS A 218 -4.25 21.59 3.18
CA HIS A 218 -4.42 22.57 2.11
C HIS A 218 -4.95 21.87 0.85
N ALA A 219 -6.24 22.03 0.58
CA ALA A 219 -6.89 21.44 -0.59
C ALA A 219 -6.79 22.36 -1.82
N LEU A 220 -6.23 21.83 -2.90
CA LEU A 220 -6.06 22.50 -4.19
C LEU A 220 -6.89 21.75 -5.26
N THR A 221 -7.89 22.42 -5.81
CA THR A 221 -8.78 21.88 -6.85
C THR A 221 -8.45 22.56 -8.18
N PRO A 222 -7.95 21.82 -9.19
CA PRO A 222 -7.63 22.37 -10.51
C PRO A 222 -8.81 23.14 -11.11
N SER A 223 -8.49 24.17 -11.90
CA SER A 223 -9.43 25.11 -12.54
C SER A 223 -10.31 25.96 -11.62
N GLN A 224 -10.25 25.72 -10.31
CA GLN A 224 -10.93 26.52 -9.28
C GLN A 224 -9.92 27.35 -8.50
N ASN A 225 -9.52 26.90 -7.31
CA ASN A 225 -8.55 27.57 -6.44
C ASN A 225 -7.10 27.11 -6.69
N PHE A 226 -6.87 26.34 -7.75
CA PHE A 226 -5.55 25.92 -8.18
C PHE A 226 -5.42 26.17 -9.67
N LYS A 227 -4.92 27.35 -10.01
CA LYS A 227 -4.57 27.73 -11.38
C LYS A 227 -3.10 28.14 -11.45
N VAL A 228 -2.49 28.02 -12.62
CA VAL A 228 -1.05 28.26 -12.81
C VAL A 228 -0.83 29.25 -13.93
N ALA A 229 -0.08 30.30 -13.64
CA ALA A 229 0.38 31.22 -14.68
C ALA A 229 1.55 30.62 -15.45
N LEU A 230 1.55 30.77 -16.77
CA LEU A 230 2.58 30.16 -17.62
C LEU A 230 3.97 30.76 -17.37
N ASP A 231 4.04 32.05 -17.05
CA ASP A 231 5.28 32.76 -16.72
C ASP A 231 6.03 32.14 -15.53
N GLN A 232 5.30 31.57 -14.57
CA GLN A 232 5.81 30.85 -13.39
C GLN A 232 6.29 29.42 -13.71
N LEU A 233 6.08 28.93 -14.93
CA LEU A 233 6.49 27.58 -15.32
C LEU A 233 7.95 27.53 -15.77
N HIS A 234 8.65 26.51 -15.28
CA HIS A 234 9.92 26.10 -15.87
C HIS A 234 9.63 25.30 -17.14
N LEU A 235 10.47 25.50 -18.16
CA LEU A 235 10.37 24.79 -19.44
C LEU A 235 10.32 23.27 -19.24
N ASN A 236 11.10 22.73 -18.30
CA ASN A 236 11.13 21.29 -18.02
C ASN A 236 9.76 20.75 -17.60
N VAL A 237 9.00 21.49 -16.78
CA VAL A 237 7.66 21.10 -16.32
C VAL A 237 6.68 21.10 -17.48
N VAL A 238 6.66 22.16 -18.30
CA VAL A 238 5.76 22.25 -19.47
C VAL A 238 6.08 21.20 -20.52
N MET A 239 7.37 20.95 -20.76
CA MET A 239 7.81 19.86 -21.64
C MET A 239 7.37 18.50 -21.09
N GLY A 240 7.45 18.30 -19.77
CA GLY A 240 6.96 17.09 -19.10
C GLY A 240 5.47 16.88 -19.37
N ILE A 241 4.64 17.90 -19.16
CA ILE A 241 3.21 17.86 -19.47
C ILE A 241 2.96 17.53 -20.95
N LEU A 242 3.61 18.26 -21.86
CA LEU A 242 3.39 18.09 -23.29
C LEU A 242 3.80 16.70 -23.79
N ILE A 243 4.94 16.18 -23.33
CA ILE A 243 5.46 14.88 -23.75
C ILE A 243 4.73 13.75 -23.03
N HIS A 244 4.68 13.80 -21.70
CA HIS A 244 4.24 12.69 -20.87
C HIS A 244 2.73 12.64 -20.66
N ALA A 245 2.00 13.76 -20.57
CA ALA A 245 0.54 13.75 -20.46
C ALA A 245 -0.14 13.87 -21.85
N LEU A 246 0.40 14.70 -22.73
CA LEU A 246 -0.22 15.05 -24.00
C LEU A 246 0.41 14.39 -25.24
N HIS A 247 1.41 13.53 -25.06
CA HIS A 247 2.03 12.75 -26.14
C HIS A 247 2.52 13.62 -27.32
N LEU A 248 3.20 14.73 -27.03
CA LEU A 248 3.75 15.59 -28.06
C LEU A 248 4.93 14.88 -28.76
N PRO A 249 4.91 14.72 -30.11
CA PRO A 249 5.99 14.05 -30.83
C PRO A 249 7.35 14.76 -30.68
N ALA A 250 8.44 14.00 -30.75
CA ALA A 250 9.81 14.52 -30.56
C ALA A 250 10.19 15.66 -31.53
N THR A 251 9.71 15.61 -32.77
CA THR A 251 9.94 16.69 -33.76
C THR A 251 9.24 17.99 -33.36
N SER A 252 8.01 17.89 -32.85
CA SER A 252 7.22 19.03 -32.39
C SER A 252 7.73 19.57 -31.06
N SER A 253 8.25 18.69 -30.19
CA SER A 253 8.80 19.07 -28.89
C SER A 253 10.03 19.98 -29.04
N ARG A 254 10.87 19.76 -30.06
CA ARG A 254 12.01 20.64 -30.38
C ARG A 254 11.57 22.03 -30.80
N GLU A 255 10.56 22.14 -31.66
CA GLU A 255 10.05 23.44 -32.11
C GLU A 255 9.33 24.18 -30.98
N PHE A 256 8.55 23.48 -30.15
CA PHE A 256 7.97 24.08 -28.94
C PHE A 256 9.04 24.64 -28.01
N ARG A 257 10.14 23.91 -27.81
CA ARG A 257 11.25 24.35 -26.94
C ARG A 257 11.87 25.67 -27.43
N ARG A 258 11.99 25.86 -28.74
CA ARG A 258 12.48 27.11 -29.34
C ARG A 258 11.48 28.24 -29.16
N LEU A 259 10.21 27.98 -29.45
CA LEU A 259 9.11 28.93 -29.29
C LEU A 259 9.02 29.42 -27.85
N TRP A 260 9.03 28.51 -26.87
CA TRP A 260 8.99 28.85 -25.45
C TRP A 260 10.15 29.74 -25.01
N LYS A 261 11.38 29.42 -25.44
CA LYS A 261 12.57 30.24 -25.13
C LYS A 261 12.43 31.66 -25.69
N ASN A 262 12.02 31.78 -26.94
CA ASN A 262 11.82 33.08 -27.59
C ASN A 262 10.76 33.93 -26.87
N LEU A 263 9.64 33.33 -26.46
CA LEU A 263 8.60 34.04 -25.70
C LEU A 263 9.09 34.45 -24.31
N LYS A 264 9.85 33.57 -23.64
CA LYS A 264 10.41 33.84 -22.31
C LYS A 264 11.44 34.96 -22.34
N GLU A 265 12.33 34.98 -23.34
CA GLU A 265 13.34 36.04 -23.52
C GLU A 265 12.71 37.41 -23.80
N LYS A 266 11.55 37.44 -24.48
CA LYS A 266 10.78 38.67 -24.71
C LYS A 266 9.94 39.12 -23.51
N GLY A 267 9.78 38.28 -22.48
CA GLY A 267 8.92 38.57 -21.33
C GLY A 267 7.41 38.52 -21.63
N CYS A 268 7.01 37.95 -22.77
CA CYS A 268 5.60 37.92 -23.22
C CYS A 268 4.99 36.52 -23.08
N LEU A 269 5.28 35.80 -21.98
CA LEU A 269 4.89 34.41 -21.85
C LEU A 269 3.48 34.29 -21.26
N SER A 270 2.49 34.20 -22.14
CA SER A 270 1.06 34.02 -21.83
C SER A 270 0.42 32.96 -22.75
N LEU A 271 -0.78 32.48 -22.42
CA LEU A 271 -1.53 31.52 -23.21
C LEU A 271 -1.88 32.15 -24.55
N GLN A 272 -2.33 33.41 -24.52
CA GLN A 272 -2.65 34.14 -25.74
C GLN A 272 -1.44 34.25 -26.69
N GLU A 273 -0.29 34.71 -26.19
CA GLU A 273 0.93 34.88 -26.98
C GLU A 273 1.48 33.53 -27.47
N MET A 274 1.37 32.47 -26.65
CA MET A 274 1.72 31.12 -27.05
C MET A 274 0.84 30.62 -28.21
N GLY A 275 -0.47 30.86 -28.15
CA GLY A 275 -1.40 30.52 -29.23
C GLY A 275 -1.10 31.29 -30.53
N GLU A 276 -0.81 32.59 -30.43
CA GLU A 276 -0.39 33.42 -31.56
C GLU A 276 0.92 32.94 -32.18
N ALA A 277 1.92 32.67 -31.34
CA ALA A 277 3.22 32.16 -31.79
C ALA A 277 3.10 30.79 -32.49
N ILE A 278 2.23 29.89 -32.02
CA ILE A 278 2.00 28.59 -32.66
C ILE A 278 1.31 28.77 -34.02
N ARG A 279 0.32 29.66 -34.13
CA ARG A 279 -0.37 29.95 -35.40
C ARG A 279 0.58 30.52 -36.45
N ASN A 280 1.45 31.44 -36.05
CA ASN A 280 2.40 32.12 -36.92
C ASN A 280 3.71 31.33 -37.13
N LEU A 281 3.84 30.15 -36.50
CA LEU A 281 5.06 29.35 -36.59
C LEU A 281 5.26 28.84 -38.02
N ASN A 282 6.39 29.20 -38.63
CA ASN A 282 6.77 28.68 -39.94
C ASN A 282 7.39 27.29 -39.80
N CYS A 283 6.54 26.26 -39.82
CA CYS A 283 6.94 24.86 -39.72
C CYS A 283 6.01 23.96 -40.55
N ASN A 284 6.31 22.66 -40.58
CA ASN A 284 5.44 21.67 -41.21
C ASN A 284 4.04 21.69 -40.60
N GLN A 285 3.00 21.61 -41.44
CA GLN A 285 1.59 21.60 -41.03
C GLN A 285 1.31 20.58 -39.91
N HIS A 286 1.85 19.37 -40.00
CA HIS A 286 1.65 18.35 -38.97
C HIS A 286 2.24 18.73 -37.61
N VAL A 287 3.37 19.45 -37.59
CA VAL A 287 3.98 19.97 -36.36
C VAL A 287 3.11 21.08 -35.78
N ARG A 288 2.63 21.99 -36.62
CA ARG A 288 1.73 23.08 -36.20
C ARG A 288 0.43 22.52 -35.61
N ASP A 289 -0.18 21.54 -36.27
CA ASP A 289 -1.43 20.92 -35.82
C ASP A 289 -1.24 20.17 -34.50
N ALA A 290 -0.11 19.47 -34.34
CA ALA A 290 0.23 18.81 -33.07
C ALA A 290 0.36 19.83 -31.93
N LEU A 291 1.10 20.93 -32.15
CA LEU A 291 1.26 21.99 -31.15
C LEU A 291 -0.07 22.68 -30.84
N SER A 292 -0.86 22.99 -31.87
CA SER A 292 -2.17 23.63 -31.74
C SER A 292 -3.14 22.77 -30.93
N SER A 293 -3.24 21.48 -31.24
CA SER A 293 -4.07 20.52 -30.49
C SER A 293 -3.72 20.48 -29.00
N ARG A 294 -2.42 20.48 -28.66
CA ARG A 294 -1.97 20.45 -27.26
C ARG A 294 -2.14 21.79 -26.56
N TYR A 295 -1.92 22.90 -27.27
CA TYR A 295 -2.26 24.23 -26.79
C TYR A 295 -3.74 24.32 -26.40
N HIS A 296 -4.65 23.87 -27.26
CA HIS A 296 -6.07 23.86 -26.95
C HIS A 296 -6.42 22.96 -25.76
N ALA A 297 -5.73 21.82 -25.58
CA ALA A 297 -5.90 21.00 -24.38
C ALA A 297 -5.49 21.75 -23.09
N LEU A 298 -4.36 22.49 -23.13
CA LEU A 298 -3.94 23.32 -21.99
C LEU A 298 -4.96 24.42 -21.68
N VAL A 299 -5.45 25.13 -22.70
CA VAL A 299 -6.46 26.19 -22.53
C VAL A 299 -7.78 25.63 -22.00
N ASN A 300 -8.28 24.55 -22.60
CA ASN A 300 -9.58 23.97 -22.23
C ASN A 300 -9.59 23.31 -20.84
N SER A 301 -8.41 22.95 -20.30
CA SER A 301 -8.31 22.42 -18.94
C SER A 301 -8.76 23.43 -17.87
N GLY A 302 -8.70 24.74 -18.18
CA GLY A 302 -8.92 25.82 -17.21
C GLY A 302 -7.90 25.88 -16.07
N PHE A 303 -6.89 25.01 -16.09
CA PHE A 303 -5.83 24.93 -15.07
C PHE A 303 -4.78 26.01 -15.26
N PHE A 304 -4.53 26.44 -16.49
CA PHE A 304 -3.62 27.54 -16.79
C PHE A 304 -4.37 28.86 -16.89
N THR A 305 -3.76 29.96 -16.46
CA THR A 305 -4.35 31.30 -16.50
C THR A 305 -3.32 32.35 -16.88
N ASP A 306 -3.76 33.41 -17.56
CA ASP A 306 -2.95 34.59 -17.83
C ASP A 306 -3.13 35.67 -16.75
N ASN A 307 -4.07 35.49 -15.82
CA ASN A 307 -4.33 36.41 -14.72
C ASN A 307 -3.48 36.05 -13.48
N PRO A 308 -2.46 36.84 -13.11
CA PRO A 308 -1.61 36.53 -11.96
C PRO A 308 -2.36 36.52 -10.63
N ALA A 309 -3.49 37.24 -10.52
CA ALA A 309 -4.30 37.28 -9.29
C ALA A 309 -5.05 35.96 -9.01
N GLU A 310 -5.29 35.16 -10.05
CA GLU A 310 -5.89 33.83 -9.92
C GLU A 310 -4.83 32.72 -9.79
N ALA A 311 -3.57 33.05 -10.09
CA ALA A 311 -2.48 32.09 -10.07
C ALA A 311 -2.13 31.68 -8.63
N THR A 312 -2.02 30.38 -8.43
CA THR A 312 -1.70 29.78 -7.14
C THR A 312 -0.26 29.35 -7.12
N LEU A 313 0.49 29.81 -6.12
CA LEU A 313 1.88 29.43 -5.93
C LEU A 313 1.97 28.14 -5.11
N LEU A 314 2.06 26.99 -5.82
CA LEU A 314 2.23 25.68 -5.18
C LEU A 314 3.43 25.66 -4.21
N ASP A 315 4.53 26.33 -4.57
CA ASP A 315 5.73 26.49 -3.73
C ASP A 315 5.38 27.07 -2.35
N GLU A 316 4.48 28.05 -2.27
CA GLU A 316 4.07 28.64 -0.98
C GLU A 316 3.29 27.65 -0.12
N CYS A 317 2.38 26.87 -0.72
CA CYS A 317 1.66 25.81 -0.01
C CYS A 317 2.64 24.75 0.53
N LEU A 318 3.64 24.38 -0.28
CA LEU A 318 4.66 23.41 0.11
C LEU A 318 5.56 23.95 1.23
N LEU A 319 5.95 25.22 1.19
CA LEU A 319 6.75 25.86 2.25
C LEU A 319 5.98 25.97 3.56
N LYS A 320 4.69 26.37 3.52
CA LYS A 320 3.83 26.38 4.72
C LYS A 320 3.72 24.99 5.34
N ALA A 321 3.52 23.96 4.51
CA ALA A 321 3.45 22.58 4.95
C ALA A 321 4.79 22.06 5.51
N LYS A 322 5.93 22.51 4.96
CA LYS A 322 7.27 22.19 5.45
C LYS A 322 7.51 22.71 6.87
N ASP A 323 7.11 23.95 7.16
CA ASP A 323 7.43 24.59 8.44
C ASP A 323 6.61 24.04 9.61
N GLN A 324 5.34 23.69 9.36
CA GLN A 324 4.39 23.29 10.41
C GLN A 324 4.05 21.78 10.40
N GLY A 325 4.48 21.07 9.36
CA GLY A 325 3.96 19.75 9.01
C GLY A 325 2.54 19.86 8.46
N GLY A 326 2.32 19.43 7.23
CA GLY A 326 1.01 19.57 6.59
C GLY A 326 0.85 18.72 5.35
N ALA A 327 -0.40 18.65 4.89
CA ALA A 327 -0.78 17.95 3.67
C ALA A 327 -1.27 18.92 2.61
N VAL A 328 -0.69 18.83 1.41
CA VAL A 328 -1.21 19.47 0.20
C VAL A 328 -2.02 18.43 -0.56
N VAL A 329 -3.34 18.57 -0.53
CA VAL A 329 -4.30 17.65 -1.17
C VAL A 329 -4.66 18.20 -2.53
N ILE A 330 -4.20 17.53 -3.60
CA ILE A 330 -4.59 17.84 -4.97
C ILE A 330 -5.88 17.09 -5.26
N ASN A 331 -7.00 17.79 -5.21
CA ASN A 331 -8.33 17.24 -5.44
C ASN A 331 -8.58 17.07 -6.95
N LEU A 332 -8.52 15.83 -7.41
CA LEU A 332 -8.71 15.41 -8.81
C LEU A 332 -10.12 14.82 -9.03
N LYS A 333 -11.03 15.00 -8.07
CA LYS A 333 -12.41 14.59 -8.21
C LYS A 333 -13.08 15.35 -9.36
N ASN A 334 -13.80 14.62 -10.22
CA ASN A 334 -14.49 15.15 -11.40
C ASN A 334 -13.56 15.78 -12.47
N THR A 335 -12.24 15.61 -12.40
CA THR A 335 -11.35 16.04 -13.49
C THR A 335 -11.34 15.00 -14.60
N SER A 336 -11.29 15.44 -15.86
CA SER A 336 -11.14 14.54 -17.01
C SER A 336 -9.81 13.78 -16.94
N THR A 337 -9.67 12.66 -17.66
CA THR A 337 -8.44 11.87 -17.68
C THR A 337 -7.23 12.67 -18.16
N ILE A 338 -7.42 13.53 -19.17
CA ILE A 338 -6.35 14.36 -19.73
C ILE A 338 -5.95 15.44 -18.72
N ASP A 339 -6.93 16.17 -18.15
CA ASP A 339 -6.64 17.23 -17.17
C ASP A 339 -5.97 16.68 -15.92
N ARG A 340 -6.41 15.49 -15.47
CA ARG A 340 -5.77 14.76 -14.36
C ARG A 340 -4.30 14.52 -14.63
N GLN A 341 -3.96 14.05 -15.83
CA GLN A 341 -2.57 13.79 -16.20
C GLN A 341 -1.76 15.08 -16.30
N ILE A 342 -2.33 16.16 -16.87
CA ILE A 342 -1.71 17.49 -16.91
C ILE A 342 -1.35 17.95 -15.48
N VAL A 343 -2.30 17.89 -14.55
CA VAL A 343 -2.12 18.35 -13.17
C VAL A 343 -1.10 17.49 -12.43
N VAL A 344 -1.16 16.16 -12.58
CA VAL A 344 -0.19 15.24 -11.95
C VAL A 344 1.22 15.52 -12.45
N GLU A 345 1.42 15.62 -13.76
CA GLU A 345 2.74 15.94 -14.35
C GLU A 345 3.26 17.31 -13.88
N TYR A 346 2.38 18.31 -13.80
CA TYR A 346 2.73 19.63 -13.26
C TYR A 346 3.23 19.54 -11.81
N VAL A 347 2.44 18.90 -10.92
CA VAL A 347 2.74 18.80 -9.50
C VAL A 347 4.04 18.02 -9.28
N LEU A 348 4.21 16.88 -9.94
CA LEU A 348 5.43 16.09 -9.84
C LEU A 348 6.66 16.87 -10.32
N GLY A 349 6.56 17.54 -11.47
CA GLY A 349 7.64 18.38 -11.98
C GLY A 349 8.05 19.47 -10.98
N LYS A 350 7.08 20.17 -10.39
CA LYS A 350 7.33 21.18 -9.36
C LYS A 350 7.89 20.62 -8.06
N LEU A 351 7.47 19.42 -7.65
CA LEU A 351 8.04 18.74 -6.48
C LEU A 351 9.50 18.38 -6.72
N VAL A 352 9.81 17.77 -7.87
CA VAL A 352 11.18 17.42 -8.24
C VAL A 352 12.06 18.67 -8.31
N ASP A 353 11.60 19.75 -8.93
CA ASP A 353 12.33 21.03 -8.99
C ASP A 353 12.58 21.60 -7.57
N SER A 354 11.57 21.56 -6.69
CA SER A 354 11.67 22.07 -5.31
C SER A 354 12.61 21.23 -4.44
N LEU A 355 12.65 19.93 -4.67
CA LEU A 355 13.52 18.99 -3.96
C LEU A 355 14.97 19.11 -4.44
N GLN A 356 15.21 19.16 -5.76
CA GLN A 356 16.55 19.32 -6.33
C GLN A 356 17.17 20.67 -5.97
N SER A 357 16.36 21.72 -5.84
CA SER A 357 16.80 23.04 -5.36
C SER A 357 16.90 23.14 -3.84
N TRP A 358 16.66 22.06 -3.10
CA TRP A 358 16.70 22.00 -1.63
C TRP A 358 15.72 22.97 -0.93
N LYS A 359 14.74 23.52 -1.64
CA LYS A 359 13.62 24.26 -1.02
C LYS A 359 12.83 23.33 -0.11
N LEU A 360 12.63 22.09 -0.54
CA LEU A 360 12.14 20.98 0.26
C LEU A 360 13.28 19.99 0.51
N LYS A 361 13.39 19.47 1.73
CA LYS A 361 14.38 18.43 2.05
C LYS A 361 13.90 17.05 1.60
N ALA A 362 12.64 16.76 1.86
CA ALA A 362 11.96 15.54 1.47
C ALA A 362 10.43 15.75 1.52
N THR A 363 9.68 14.91 0.83
CA THR A 363 8.21 14.90 0.88
C THR A 363 7.69 13.48 0.76
N PHE A 364 6.57 13.19 1.42
CA PHE A 364 5.80 11.97 1.15
C PHE A 364 4.77 12.25 0.07
N LEU A 365 4.62 11.33 -0.88
CA LEU A 365 3.65 11.42 -1.96
C LEU A 365 2.67 10.25 -1.85
N PHE A 366 1.38 10.53 -1.72
CA PHE A 366 0.32 9.53 -1.71
C PHE A 366 -0.44 9.60 -3.03
N ALA A 367 -0.29 8.56 -3.85
CA ALA A 367 -0.88 8.46 -5.17
C ALA A 367 -2.12 7.55 -5.11
N GLU A 368 -3.31 8.13 -4.91
CA GLU A 368 -4.58 7.39 -4.91
C GLU A 368 -5.00 6.97 -6.32
N GLU A 369 -5.55 5.76 -6.48
CA GLU A 369 -5.91 5.11 -7.74
C GLU A 369 -4.87 5.36 -8.83
N ALA A 370 -3.61 5.12 -8.48
CA ALA A 370 -2.45 5.47 -9.29
C ALA A 370 -2.50 4.87 -10.70
N HIS A 371 -3.17 3.73 -10.87
CA HIS A 371 -3.39 3.08 -12.17
C HIS A 371 -4.07 3.97 -13.21
N LEU A 372 -4.77 5.05 -12.80
CA LEU A 372 -5.46 5.96 -13.72
C LEU A 372 -4.57 7.05 -14.33
N TYR A 373 -3.37 7.25 -13.81
CA TYR A 373 -2.45 8.30 -14.27
C TYR A 373 -0.96 7.91 -14.22
N LEU A 374 -0.62 6.72 -13.75
CA LEU A 374 0.71 6.16 -13.89
C LEU A 374 1.02 5.99 -15.38
N ARG A 375 2.00 6.76 -15.85
CA ARG A 375 2.52 6.66 -17.21
C ARG A 375 3.97 6.23 -17.22
N GLU A 376 4.29 5.54 -18.29
CA GLU A 376 5.38 4.58 -18.39
C GLU A 376 6.76 5.12 -18.05
N THR A 377 7.17 6.27 -18.57
CA THR A 377 8.58 6.68 -18.53
C THR A 377 8.92 7.59 -17.36
N TYR A 378 8.02 8.48 -16.97
CA TYR A 378 8.32 9.51 -15.98
C TYR A 378 8.25 8.98 -14.54
N TRP A 379 7.24 8.17 -14.23
CA TRP A 379 7.11 7.56 -12.91
C TRP A 379 8.22 6.53 -12.63
N ASP A 380 8.68 5.79 -13.65
CA ASP A 380 9.82 4.88 -13.51
C ASP A 380 11.10 5.65 -13.11
N ASP A 381 11.37 6.84 -13.69
CA ASP A 381 12.51 7.69 -13.30
C ASP A 381 12.34 8.24 -11.87
N ILE A 382 11.14 8.71 -11.51
CA ILE A 382 10.85 9.18 -10.16
C ILE A 382 11.07 8.06 -9.14
N VAL A 383 10.55 6.86 -9.38
CA VAL A 383 10.65 5.73 -8.44
C VAL A 383 12.10 5.26 -8.30
N THR A 384 12.83 5.11 -9.40
CA THR A 384 14.25 4.67 -9.37
C THR A 384 15.17 5.66 -8.68
N ARG A 385 14.84 6.96 -8.73
CA ARG A 385 15.64 8.03 -8.13
C ARG A 385 14.97 8.67 -6.92
N MET A 386 13.93 8.04 -6.38
CA MET A 386 13.07 8.65 -5.36
C MET A 386 13.85 9.08 -4.11
N ARG A 387 14.88 8.29 -3.72
CA ARG A 387 15.77 8.57 -2.59
C ARG A 387 16.74 9.71 -2.87
N HIS A 388 17.18 9.86 -4.12
CA HIS A 388 18.04 10.95 -4.56
C HIS A 388 17.26 12.28 -4.60
N PHE A 389 16.00 12.23 -5.03
CA PHE A 389 15.12 13.41 -4.98
C PHE A 389 14.59 13.68 -3.57
N GLY A 390 14.42 12.67 -2.72
CA GLY A 390 13.72 12.85 -1.44
C GLY A 390 12.20 12.86 -1.59
N ILE A 391 11.67 12.12 -2.58
CA ILE A 391 10.22 11.90 -2.75
C ILE A 391 9.91 10.45 -2.35
N PHE A 392 9.09 10.25 -1.32
CA PHE A 392 8.79 8.92 -0.81
C PHE A 392 7.34 8.56 -1.13
N THR A 393 7.16 7.67 -2.09
CA THR A 393 5.86 7.43 -2.71
C THR A 393 5.13 6.28 -2.03
N THR A 394 3.83 6.47 -1.81
CA THR A 394 2.87 5.43 -1.44
C THR A 394 1.84 5.33 -2.55
N PHE A 395 1.86 4.22 -3.29
CA PHE A 395 0.85 3.92 -4.29
C PHE A 395 -0.36 3.27 -3.62
N ILE A 396 -1.55 3.79 -3.89
CA ILE A 396 -2.80 3.18 -3.44
C ILE A 396 -3.60 2.78 -4.68
N THR A 397 -3.86 1.49 -4.85
CA THR A 397 -4.60 0.98 -6.02
C THR A 397 -5.48 -0.20 -5.64
N ASN A 398 -6.54 -0.43 -6.40
CA ASN A 398 -7.31 -1.67 -6.35
C ASN A 398 -6.96 -2.65 -7.50
N GLN A 399 -6.16 -2.22 -8.45
CA GLN A 399 -5.71 -2.98 -9.62
C GLN A 399 -4.19 -3.12 -9.54
N PRO A 400 -3.68 -4.12 -8.80
CA PRO A 400 -2.25 -4.26 -8.64
C PRO A 400 -1.55 -4.60 -9.96
N ASP A 401 -2.14 -5.42 -10.82
CA ASP A 401 -1.64 -5.79 -12.16
C ASP A 401 -1.25 -4.61 -13.08
N THR A 402 -1.95 -3.48 -12.96
CA THR A 402 -1.70 -2.28 -13.77
C THR A 402 -0.44 -1.51 -13.40
N ILE A 403 0.09 -1.69 -12.17
CA ILE A 403 1.36 -1.09 -11.77
C ILE A 403 2.49 -1.94 -12.38
N ARG A 404 3.44 -1.30 -13.05
CA ARG A 404 4.53 -2.01 -13.71
C ARG A 404 5.38 -2.83 -12.73
N GLU A 405 5.89 -3.95 -13.23
CA GLU A 405 6.83 -4.80 -12.51
C GLU A 405 8.11 -4.05 -12.06
N SER A 406 8.58 -3.09 -12.86
CA SER A 406 9.73 -2.21 -12.53
C SER A 406 9.53 -1.43 -11.23
N ILE A 407 8.31 -0.97 -10.97
CA ILE A 407 7.92 -0.24 -9.77
C ILE A 407 7.74 -1.22 -8.61
N TYR A 408 7.02 -2.34 -8.85
CA TYR A 408 6.81 -3.37 -7.84
C TYR A 408 8.10 -3.95 -7.27
N ARG A 409 9.08 -4.23 -8.12
CA ARG A 409 10.38 -4.77 -7.68
C ARG A 409 11.16 -3.82 -6.76
N GLN A 410 10.80 -2.54 -6.76
CA GLN A 410 11.37 -1.52 -5.87
C GLN A 410 10.55 -1.30 -4.61
N ALA A 411 9.38 -1.94 -4.47
CA ALA A 411 8.54 -1.80 -3.29
C ALA A 411 9.25 -2.36 -2.07
N ASP A 412 9.51 -1.51 -1.09
CA ASP A 412 10.11 -1.93 0.18
C ASP A 412 9.04 -2.49 1.12
N ASN A 413 7.81 -1.96 1.02
CA ASN A 413 6.70 -2.31 1.89
C ASN A 413 5.42 -2.51 1.07
N ILE A 414 4.67 -3.56 1.39
CA ILE A 414 3.36 -3.84 0.79
C ILE A 414 2.33 -4.03 1.91
N PHE A 415 1.26 -3.26 1.84
CA PHE A 415 0.09 -3.36 2.69
C PHE A 415 -1.05 -3.98 1.88
N LEU A 416 -1.25 -5.28 2.04
CA LEU A 416 -2.18 -6.08 1.27
C LEU A 416 -3.47 -6.32 2.07
N PHE A 417 -4.58 -5.82 1.56
CA PHE A 417 -5.91 -6.16 2.06
C PHE A 417 -6.50 -7.34 1.26
N ASN A 418 -7.68 -7.80 1.66
CA ASN A 418 -8.39 -8.89 0.99
C ASN A 418 -8.38 -8.72 -0.55
N PHE A 419 -7.89 -9.77 -1.22
CA PHE A 419 -7.84 -9.92 -2.67
C PHE A 419 -8.18 -11.38 -3.01
N THR A 420 -8.97 -11.63 -4.06
CA THR A 420 -9.36 -13.01 -4.44
C THR A 420 -8.93 -13.41 -5.84
N ASN A 421 -8.55 -12.46 -6.70
CA ASN A 421 -7.99 -12.81 -7.99
C ASN A 421 -6.57 -13.36 -7.78
N GLU A 422 -6.33 -14.58 -8.24
CA GLU A 422 -5.03 -15.24 -8.11
C GLU A 422 -3.97 -14.53 -8.95
N HIS A 423 -4.31 -14.00 -10.13
CA HIS A 423 -3.37 -13.28 -10.97
C HIS A 423 -2.80 -12.03 -10.29
N ASP A 424 -3.68 -11.27 -9.62
CA ASP A 424 -3.30 -10.08 -8.87
C ASP A 424 -2.43 -10.42 -7.66
N LEU A 425 -2.75 -11.51 -6.96
CA LEU A 425 -1.93 -12.01 -5.84
C LEU A 425 -0.56 -12.50 -6.33
N ASP A 426 -0.48 -13.10 -7.51
CA ASP A 426 0.79 -13.52 -8.10
C ASP A 426 1.68 -12.31 -8.43
N VAL A 427 1.12 -11.23 -9.00
CA VAL A 427 1.86 -9.98 -9.22
C VAL A 427 2.43 -9.44 -7.92
N VAL A 428 1.60 -9.35 -6.87
CA VAL A 428 2.04 -8.86 -5.56
C VAL A 428 3.08 -9.78 -4.94
N SER A 429 2.93 -11.10 -5.09
CA SER A 429 3.86 -12.07 -4.51
C SER A 429 5.26 -11.98 -5.09
N ARG A 430 5.38 -11.78 -6.41
CA ARG A 430 6.67 -11.61 -7.11
C ARG A 430 7.42 -10.35 -6.65
N ALA A 431 6.67 -9.34 -6.22
CA ALA A 431 7.21 -8.08 -5.71
C ALA A 431 7.60 -8.16 -4.22
N SER A 432 6.91 -9.02 -3.47
CA SER A 432 7.13 -9.14 -2.03
C SER A 432 8.40 -9.93 -1.72
N ARG A 433 9.01 -9.66 -0.57
CA ARG A 433 10.13 -10.46 -0.02
C ARG A 433 9.69 -11.79 0.60
N VAL A 434 8.42 -12.14 0.41
CA VAL A 434 7.73 -13.26 1.04
C VAL A 434 7.29 -14.22 -0.05
N ASP A 435 7.23 -15.51 0.25
CA ASP A 435 6.83 -16.52 -0.72
C ASP A 435 5.35 -16.37 -1.15
N ALA A 436 5.09 -16.72 -2.42
CA ALA A 436 3.76 -16.58 -3.01
C ALA A 436 2.68 -17.43 -2.33
N GLU A 437 3.06 -18.59 -1.80
CA GLU A 437 2.16 -19.48 -1.06
C GLU A 437 1.59 -18.77 0.19
N THR A 438 2.44 -18.11 0.96
CA THR A 438 2.02 -17.30 2.12
C THR A 438 1.08 -16.18 1.72
N VAL A 439 1.45 -15.41 0.70
CA VAL A 439 0.64 -14.26 0.23
C VAL A 439 -0.74 -14.74 -0.21
N ARG A 440 -0.80 -15.78 -1.06
CA ARG A 440 -2.08 -16.34 -1.55
C ARG A 440 -2.93 -16.90 -0.42
N SER A 441 -2.31 -17.67 0.46
CA SER A 441 -3.02 -18.32 1.54
C SER A 441 -3.61 -17.27 2.49
N ILE A 442 -2.79 -16.37 3.04
CA ILE A 442 -3.24 -15.42 4.07
C ILE A 442 -4.16 -14.34 3.48
N ALA A 443 -3.80 -13.74 2.33
CA ALA A 443 -4.50 -12.57 1.81
C ALA A 443 -5.94 -12.87 1.37
N ARG A 444 -6.22 -14.08 0.88
CA ARG A 444 -7.54 -14.50 0.40
C ARG A 444 -8.59 -14.53 1.52
N ASP A 445 -8.17 -14.90 2.72
CA ASP A 445 -9.05 -15.12 3.87
C ASP A 445 -9.06 -13.92 4.85
N LEU A 446 -8.38 -12.82 4.51
CA LEU A 446 -8.40 -11.62 5.34
C LEU A 446 -9.82 -11.06 5.48
N PRO A 447 -10.32 -10.85 6.71
CA PRO A 447 -11.59 -10.15 6.90
C PRO A 447 -11.50 -8.68 6.45
N PRO A 448 -12.65 -8.00 6.26
CA PRO A 448 -12.67 -6.56 6.01
C PRO A 448 -11.85 -5.79 7.06
N GLN A 449 -11.22 -4.69 6.66
CA GLN A 449 -10.37 -3.82 7.50
C GLN A 449 -9.10 -4.49 8.06
N HIS A 450 -8.82 -5.75 7.70
CA HIS A 450 -7.56 -6.41 8.04
C HIS A 450 -6.57 -6.26 6.89
N CYS A 451 -5.33 -5.97 7.24
CA CYS A 451 -4.23 -5.79 6.33
C CYS A 451 -3.09 -6.75 6.70
N LEU A 452 -2.62 -7.48 5.71
CA LEU A 452 -1.34 -8.18 5.74
C LEU A 452 -0.24 -7.18 5.40
N THR A 453 0.58 -6.85 6.40
CA THR A 453 1.74 -5.96 6.26
C THR A 453 2.97 -6.79 5.93
N LEU A 454 3.68 -6.40 4.87
CA LEU A 454 4.84 -7.09 4.32
C LEU A 454 5.99 -6.09 4.11
N GLY A 455 7.23 -6.59 4.20
CA GLY A 455 8.44 -5.84 3.87
C GLY A 455 9.17 -5.25 5.08
N LYS A 456 9.95 -4.20 4.83
CA LYS A 456 10.87 -3.60 5.81
C LYS A 456 10.18 -3.12 7.09
N VAL A 457 8.95 -2.59 6.99
CA VAL A 457 8.13 -2.10 8.12
C VAL A 457 7.89 -3.15 9.21
N VAL A 458 8.00 -4.44 8.88
CA VAL A 458 7.82 -5.57 9.79
C VAL A 458 9.02 -6.51 9.77
N HIS A 459 10.18 -6.02 9.33
CA HIS A 459 11.42 -6.79 9.19
C HIS A 459 11.24 -8.11 8.42
N ASP A 460 10.45 -8.06 7.34
CA ASP A 460 10.12 -9.19 6.48
C ASP A 460 9.34 -10.33 7.16
N PHE A 461 8.81 -10.12 8.37
CA PHE A 461 7.84 -11.01 9.01
C PHE A 461 6.41 -10.60 8.63
N PRO A 462 5.65 -11.41 7.86
CA PRO A 462 4.28 -11.08 7.49
C PRO A 462 3.37 -10.96 8.71
N ILE A 463 2.73 -9.81 8.92
CA ILE A 463 1.85 -9.60 10.09
C ILE A 463 0.47 -9.14 9.63
N VAL A 464 -0.57 -9.78 10.18
CA VAL A 464 -1.96 -9.39 9.96
C VAL A 464 -2.41 -8.49 11.10
N ALA A 465 -2.94 -7.32 10.77
CA ALA A 465 -3.56 -6.42 11.75
C ALA A 465 -4.85 -5.80 11.20
N ARG A 466 -5.82 -5.62 12.10
CA ARG A 466 -7.02 -4.82 11.86
C ARG A 466 -6.67 -3.34 11.99
N VAL A 467 -6.82 -2.60 10.90
CA VAL A 467 -6.50 -1.17 10.85
C VAL A 467 -7.37 -0.40 11.85
N ARG A 468 -6.72 0.43 12.67
CA ARG A 468 -7.39 1.21 13.72
C ARG A 468 -8.36 2.24 13.10
N ALA A 469 -9.58 2.31 13.62
CA ALA A 469 -10.55 3.34 13.24
C ALA A 469 -10.02 4.76 13.49
N LEU A 470 -10.22 5.66 12.52
CA LEU A 470 -9.94 7.08 12.66
C LEU A 470 -11.24 7.84 12.97
N ASP A 471 -11.17 8.77 13.93
CA ASP A 471 -12.23 9.75 14.19
C ASP A 471 -12.06 10.97 13.27
N MET A 472 -12.20 10.71 11.97
CA MET A 472 -12.07 11.69 10.90
C MET A 472 -13.22 11.54 9.92
N LYS A 473 -13.66 12.64 9.33
CA LYS A 473 -14.69 12.65 8.30
C LYS A 473 -14.11 12.11 7.00
N THR A 474 -14.25 10.81 6.79
CA THR A 474 -13.93 10.18 5.51
C THR A 474 -15.11 10.37 4.56
N MET A 475 -14.98 11.28 3.58
CA MET A 475 -15.94 11.35 2.48
C MET A 475 -15.81 10.07 1.64
N GLY A 476 -16.95 9.50 1.27
CA GLY A 476 -17.04 8.22 0.58
C GLY A 476 -18.45 7.63 0.68
N GLU A 477 -19.48 8.48 0.79
CA GLU A 477 -20.85 8.00 0.73
C GLU A 477 -21.07 7.38 -0.65
N THR A 478 -21.04 6.05 -0.71
CA THR A 478 -21.62 5.32 -1.83
C THR A 478 -23.03 5.85 -2.00
N ARG A 479 -23.34 6.36 -3.19
CA ARG A 479 -24.71 6.75 -3.53
C ARG A 479 -25.53 5.47 -3.63
N LEU A 480 -26.12 5.07 -2.51
CA LEU A 480 -27.01 3.93 -2.42
C LEU A 480 -28.42 4.38 -2.78
N PHE A 481 -29.08 3.61 -3.64
CA PHE A 481 -30.50 3.81 -3.95
C PHE A 481 -31.37 3.58 -2.70
N PHE A 482 -30.96 2.63 -1.85
CA PHE A 482 -31.61 2.31 -0.58
C PHE A 482 -30.79 2.93 0.57
N LYS A 483 -31.05 4.20 0.92
CA LYS A 483 -30.42 4.84 2.08
C LYS A 483 -31.03 4.42 3.43
N ASN A 484 -32.16 3.72 3.41
CA ASN A 484 -32.88 3.25 4.59
C ASN A 484 -33.20 1.76 4.45
N ILE A 485 -32.27 0.87 4.79
CA ILE A 485 -32.59 -0.42 5.43
C ILE A 485 -31.41 -0.72 6.36
N ASN A 486 -31.72 -0.68 7.66
CA ASN A 486 -30.94 -1.02 8.86
C ASN A 486 -29.90 -0.01 9.34
#